data_AF-A0A0L7LDU6-F1
#
_entry.id   AF-A0A0L7LDU6-F1
#
_cell.length_a   1.000
_cell.length_b   1.000
_cell.length_c   1.000
_cell.angle_alpha   90.00
_cell.angle_beta   90.00
_cell.angle_gamma   90.00
#
_symmetry.space_group_name_H-M   'P 1'
#
loop_
_entity.id
_entity.type
_entity.pdbx_description
1 polymer ?
#
loop_
_entity_poly.entity_id
_entity_poly.type
_entity_poly.pdbx_seq_one_letter_code
_entity_poly.pdbx_strand_id
1 'polypeptide(L)'
;MLKRLQMGLRTFMLIASKVWSCFCYMFKKQYRALAQYQSVKYEMYPLSPVSRHRLSEQHCTAEHGSYTKNLSSICDDLNRVFILDNSPGAYRDFPDNAIPIKSWFSDPLDVSLLNLLPVLDALRFTHDVRSVLSRNLHLHRLW
;
A
#
# COMPACT_ATOMS: atom_id res chain seq x y z
N MET A 1 -31.16 -8.58 -52.90
CA MET A 1 -30.80 -9.39 -51.71
C MET A 1 -29.39 -9.10 -51.18
N LEU A 2 -28.36 -9.06 -52.03
CA LEU A 2 -26.95 -8.87 -51.61
C LEU A 2 -26.69 -7.58 -50.79
N LYS A 3 -27.28 -6.44 -51.17
CA LYS A 3 -27.14 -5.17 -50.42
C LYS A 3 -27.74 -5.22 -49.01
N ARG A 4 -28.83 -5.95 -48.80
CA ARG A 4 -29.44 -6.14 -47.47
C ARG A 4 -28.55 -7.02 -46.59
N LEU A 5 -27.98 -8.08 -47.16
CA LEU A 5 -27.01 -8.95 -46.47
C LEU A 5 -25.75 -8.17 -46.05
N GLN A 6 -25.23 -7.33 -46.96
CA GLN A 6 -24.06 -6.47 -46.71
C GLN A 6 -24.32 -5.45 -45.59
N MET A 7 -25.50 -4.84 -45.54
CA MET A 7 -25.86 -3.94 -44.43
C MET A 7 -26.00 -4.69 -43.10
N GLY A 8 -26.63 -5.88 -43.11
CA GLY A 8 -26.74 -6.72 -41.91
C GLY A 8 -25.36 -7.11 -41.35
N LEU A 9 -24.44 -7.52 -42.23
CA LEU A 9 -23.07 -7.86 -41.83
C LEU A 9 -22.31 -6.65 -41.27
N ARG A 10 -22.44 -5.47 -41.90
CA ARG A 10 -21.81 -4.23 -41.39
C ARG A 10 -22.32 -3.86 -40.01
N THR A 11 -23.63 -3.91 -39.79
CA THR A 11 -24.23 -3.63 -38.48
C THR A 11 -23.78 -4.65 -37.44
N PHE A 12 -23.74 -5.94 -37.78
CA PHE A 12 -23.23 -6.98 -36.90
C PHE A 12 -21.77 -6.74 -36.50
N MET A 13 -20.89 -6.45 -37.47
CA MET A 13 -19.47 -6.21 -37.19
C MET A 13 -19.25 -4.96 -36.32
N LEU A 14 -20.06 -3.91 -36.50
CA LEU A 14 -20.01 -2.72 -35.64
C LEU A 14 -20.45 -3.03 -34.20
N ILE A 15 -21.52 -3.81 -34.02
CA ILE A 15 -21.99 -4.23 -32.70
C ILE A 15 -20.94 -5.14 -32.05
N ALA A 16 -20.41 -6.13 -32.78
CA ALA A 16 -19.37 -7.03 -32.30
C ALA A 16 -18.11 -6.27 -31.87
N SER A 17 -17.69 -5.26 -32.64
CA SER A 17 -16.55 -4.39 -32.29
C SER A 17 -16.77 -3.59 -31.00
N LYS A 18 -17.99 -3.04 -30.81
CA LYS A 18 -18.33 -2.34 -29.56
C LYS A 18 -18.37 -3.30 -28.36
N VAL A 19 -18.94 -4.49 -28.53
CA VAL A 19 -18.97 -5.53 -27.49
C VAL A 19 -17.55 -5.96 -27.13
N TRP A 20 -16.71 -6.24 -28.13
CA TRP A 20 -15.29 -6.57 -27.95
C TRP A 20 -14.54 -5.47 -27.21
N SER A 21 -14.74 -4.20 -27.60
CA SER A 21 -14.12 -3.05 -26.93
C SER A 21 -14.54 -2.94 -25.46
N CYS A 22 -15.82 -3.18 -25.16
CA CYS A 22 -16.32 -3.21 -23.79
C CYS A 22 -15.68 -4.34 -22.97
N PHE A 23 -15.62 -5.56 -23.51
CA PHE A 23 -14.94 -6.68 -22.86
C PHE A 23 -13.46 -6.38 -22.62
N CYS A 24 -12.73 -5.90 -23.64
CA CYS A 24 -11.33 -5.52 -23.49
C CYS A 24 -11.14 -4.42 -22.42
N TYR A 25 -12.04 -3.44 -22.34
CA TYR A 25 -11.98 -2.41 -21.30
C TYR A 25 -12.18 -3.00 -19.90
N MET A 26 -13.20 -3.85 -19.71
CA MET A 26 -13.46 -4.51 -18.43
C MET A 26 -12.30 -5.42 -18.01
N PHE A 27 -11.75 -6.21 -18.93
CA PHE A 27 -10.57 -7.04 -18.67
C PHE A 27 -9.33 -6.20 -18.34
N LYS A 28 -9.06 -5.12 -19.09
CA LYS A 28 -7.95 -4.21 -18.77
C LYS A 28 -8.13 -3.55 -17.41
N LYS A 29 -9.34 -3.14 -17.07
CA LYS A 29 -9.68 -2.58 -15.75
C LYS A 29 -9.43 -3.61 -14.64
N GLN A 30 -9.91 -4.84 -14.81
CA GLN A 30 -9.71 -5.92 -13.85
C GLN A 30 -8.24 -6.30 -13.69
N TYR A 31 -7.51 -6.42 -14.81
CA TYR A 31 -6.08 -6.74 -14.80
C TYR A 31 -5.27 -5.64 -14.12
N ARG A 32 -5.55 -4.36 -14.39
CA ARG A 32 -4.88 -3.24 -13.70
C ARG A 32 -5.12 -3.28 -12.19
N ALA A 33 -6.35 -3.57 -11.77
CA ALA A 33 -6.66 -3.74 -10.35
C ALA A 33 -5.82 -4.88 -9.75
N LEU A 34 -5.77 -6.04 -10.39
CA LEU A 34 -4.95 -7.18 -9.92
C LEU A 34 -3.44 -6.88 -9.91
N ALA A 35 -2.92 -6.25 -10.95
CA ALA A 35 -1.51 -5.87 -11.05
C ALA A 35 -1.11 -4.86 -9.97
N GLN A 36 -2.02 -3.96 -9.59
CA GLN A 36 -1.81 -3.00 -8.51
C GLN A 36 -1.72 -3.66 -7.12
N TYR A 37 -2.30 -4.86 -6.94
CA TYR A 37 -2.17 -5.65 -5.69
C TYR A 37 -0.96 -6.58 -5.68
N GLN A 38 -0.22 -6.73 -6.77
CA GLN A 38 1.00 -7.52 -6.76
C GLN A 38 2.12 -6.76 -6.03
N SER A 39 2.88 -7.46 -5.18
CA SER A 39 4.05 -6.91 -4.51
C SER A 39 5.06 -6.42 -5.56
N VAL A 40 5.31 -5.12 -5.59
CA VAL A 40 6.32 -4.52 -6.48
C VAL A 40 7.68 -5.06 -6.05
N LYS A 41 8.33 -5.83 -6.93
CA LYS A 41 9.71 -6.27 -6.72
C LYS A 41 10.64 -5.11 -7.04
N TYR A 42 11.24 -4.53 -6.00
CA TYR A 42 12.24 -3.49 -6.17
C TYR A 42 13.60 -4.10 -6.50
N GLU A 43 14.35 -3.43 -7.37
CA GLU A 43 15.77 -3.69 -7.54
C GLU A 43 16.52 -3.31 -6.24
N MET A 44 17.48 -4.12 -5.82
CA MET A 44 18.20 -3.91 -4.56
C MET A 44 19.20 -2.77 -4.69
N TYR A 45 18.78 -1.56 -4.33
CA TYR A 45 19.68 -0.40 -4.23
C TYR A 45 20.55 -0.44 -2.96
N PRO A 46 21.73 0.21 -2.96
CA PRO A 46 22.51 0.38 -1.73
C PRO A 46 21.71 1.14 -0.65
N LEU A 47 22.05 0.91 0.62
CA LEU A 47 21.43 1.62 1.74
C LEU A 47 21.74 3.12 1.67
N SER A 48 20.75 3.95 1.97
CA SER A 48 20.97 5.39 2.13
C SER A 48 21.78 5.67 3.41
N PRO A 49 22.45 6.84 3.52
CA PRO A 49 23.22 7.19 4.72
C PRO A 49 22.40 7.21 6.02
N VAL A 50 21.08 7.38 5.92
CA VAL A 50 20.16 7.38 7.07
C VAL A 50 19.66 5.97 7.44
N SER A 51 19.88 4.98 6.59
CA SER A 51 19.43 3.60 6.81
C SER A 51 20.56 2.74 7.38
N ARG A 52 20.35 2.14 8.55
CA ARG A 52 21.37 1.29 9.20
C ARG A 52 21.31 -0.18 8.73
N HIS A 53 20.10 -0.71 8.58
CA HIS A 53 19.87 -2.13 8.29
C HIS A 53 18.76 -2.30 7.25
N ARG A 54 18.82 -3.41 6.51
CA ARG A 54 17.75 -3.88 5.62
C ARG A 54 17.17 -5.17 6.21
N LEU A 55 15.89 -5.15 6.53
CA LEU A 55 15.15 -6.33 6.96
C LEU A 55 14.21 -6.78 5.82
N SER A 56 13.97 -8.07 5.75
CA SER A 56 13.14 -8.73 4.72
C SER A 56 12.02 -9.54 5.36
N GLU A 57 11.11 -10.10 4.55
CA GLU A 57 9.98 -10.93 5.00
C GLU A 57 10.40 -12.09 5.92
N GLN A 58 11.63 -12.63 5.75
CA GLN A 58 12.19 -13.69 6.60
C GLN A 58 12.37 -13.27 8.07
N HIS A 59 12.40 -11.96 8.34
CA HIS A 59 12.53 -11.40 9.69
C HIS A 59 11.16 -11.07 10.31
N CYS A 60 10.07 -11.32 9.60
CA CYS A 60 8.71 -11.11 10.10
C CYS A 60 8.17 -12.39 10.74
N THR A 61 7.30 -12.23 11.74
CA THR A 61 6.54 -13.35 12.31
C THR A 61 5.39 -13.67 11.35
N ALA A 62 5.34 -14.88 10.81
CA ALA A 62 4.27 -15.33 9.94
C ALA A 62 3.16 -15.99 10.76
N GLU A 63 1.97 -15.38 10.78
CA GLU A 63 0.80 -15.91 11.48
C GLU A 63 -0.45 -15.82 10.60
N HIS A 64 -1.15 -16.96 10.43
CA HIS A 64 -2.45 -17.02 9.74
C HIS A 64 -2.47 -16.35 8.35
N GLY A 65 -1.37 -16.47 7.58
CA GLY A 65 -1.24 -15.86 6.25
C GLY A 65 -0.96 -14.36 6.26
N SER A 66 -0.61 -13.78 7.41
CA SER A 66 -0.18 -12.40 7.58
C SER A 66 1.23 -12.35 8.15
N TYR A 67 1.98 -11.29 7.84
CA TYR A 67 3.29 -11.03 8.39
C TYR A 67 3.21 -9.87 9.38
N THR A 68 3.72 -10.08 10.59
CA THR A 68 3.81 -9.06 11.62
C THR A 68 5.28 -8.73 11.89
N LYS A 69 5.58 -7.43 11.99
CA LYS A 69 6.93 -6.90 12.19
C LYS A 69 7.16 -6.76 13.69
N ASN A 70 8.02 -7.62 14.24
CA ASN A 70 8.28 -7.61 15.67
C ASN A 70 9.31 -6.53 16.04
N LEU A 71 8.86 -5.42 16.65
CA LEU A 71 9.76 -4.34 17.07
C LEU A 71 10.75 -4.75 18.15
N SER A 72 10.38 -5.68 19.05
CA SER A 72 11.26 -6.11 20.14
C SER A 72 12.49 -6.87 19.65
N SER A 73 12.46 -7.38 18.41
CA SER A 73 13.62 -7.98 17.76
C SER A 73 14.62 -6.97 17.18
N ILE A 74 14.19 -5.70 17.04
CA ILE A 74 14.96 -4.63 16.41
C ILE A 74 15.50 -3.65 17.45
N CYS A 75 14.71 -3.34 18.47
CA CYS A 75 15.07 -2.40 19.53
C CYS A 75 14.48 -2.84 20.87
N ASP A 76 15.34 -2.91 21.90
CA ASP A 76 14.92 -3.26 23.26
C ASP A 76 14.04 -2.17 23.90
N ASP A 77 14.29 -0.90 23.57
CA ASP A 77 13.52 0.25 24.09
C ASP A 77 12.40 0.67 23.14
N LEU A 78 11.21 0.10 23.37
CA LEU A 78 10.00 0.42 22.61
C LEU A 78 9.55 1.88 22.72
N ASN A 79 10.10 2.68 23.64
CA ASN A 79 9.79 4.10 23.76
C ASN A 79 10.41 4.93 22.62
N ARG A 80 11.39 4.37 21.89
CA ARG A 80 12.20 5.09 20.90
C ARG A 80 12.06 4.56 19.47
N VAL A 81 11.14 3.63 19.24
CA VAL A 81 10.94 2.99 17.94
C VAL A 81 9.46 3.03 17.55
N PHE A 82 9.20 3.23 16.26
CA PHE A 82 7.86 3.19 15.70
C PHE A 82 7.87 2.48 14.33
N ILE A 83 6.71 1.98 13.91
CA ILE A 83 6.48 1.40 12.58
C ILE A 83 5.66 2.39 11.76
N LEU A 84 6.10 2.69 10.54
CA LEU A 84 5.30 3.34 9.52
C LEU A 84 4.91 2.30 8.48
N ASP A 85 3.62 1.96 8.38
CA ASP A 85 3.16 0.93 7.45
C ASP A 85 1.73 1.19 6.98
N ASN A 86 1.43 0.75 5.77
CA ASN A 86 0.12 0.85 5.16
C ASN A 86 -0.77 -0.39 5.41
N SER A 87 -0.22 -1.43 6.04
CA SER A 87 -0.89 -2.69 6.33
C SER A 87 -1.10 -2.86 7.85
N PRO A 88 -2.33 -2.80 8.37
CA PRO A 88 -2.60 -2.98 9.80
C PRO A 88 -2.07 -4.30 10.39
N GLY A 89 -2.04 -5.37 9.60
CA GLY A 89 -1.47 -6.65 10.04
C GLY A 89 0.03 -6.60 10.36
N ALA A 90 0.78 -5.66 9.74
CA ALA A 90 2.21 -5.55 9.90
C ALA A 90 2.62 -5.05 11.31
N TYR A 91 1.76 -4.28 11.97
CA TYR A 91 2.01 -3.73 13.31
C TYR A 91 0.98 -4.19 14.34
N ARG A 92 0.30 -5.31 14.08
CA ARG A 92 -0.76 -5.85 14.95
C ARG A 92 -0.35 -5.93 16.43
N ASP A 93 0.88 -6.37 16.69
CA ASP A 93 1.39 -6.57 18.05
C ASP A 93 1.91 -5.27 18.70
N PHE A 94 2.08 -4.21 17.91
CA PHE A 94 2.64 -2.93 18.32
C PHE A 94 1.78 -1.74 17.85
N PRO A 95 0.47 -1.71 18.15
CA PRO A 95 -0.44 -0.69 17.63
C PRO A 95 -0.11 0.72 18.14
N ASP A 96 0.35 0.85 19.39
CA ASP A 96 0.72 2.14 19.99
C ASP A 96 2.03 2.72 19.45
N ASN A 97 2.84 1.88 18.80
CA ASN A 97 4.08 2.26 18.13
C ASN A 97 3.87 2.45 16.63
N ALA A 98 2.65 2.40 16.12
CA ALA A 98 2.40 2.43 14.69
C ALA A 98 1.90 3.81 14.23
N ILE A 99 2.36 4.20 13.05
CA ILE A 99 1.82 5.30 12.25
C ILE A 99 1.20 4.66 11.01
N PRO A 100 -0.13 4.54 10.93
CA PRO A 100 -0.78 4.10 9.71
C PRO A 100 -0.57 5.12 8.59
N ILE A 101 -0.17 4.66 7.40
CA ILE A 101 -0.07 5.51 6.21
C ILE A 101 -0.91 4.95 5.07
N LYS A 102 -1.42 5.84 4.21
CA LYS A 102 -2.20 5.44 3.05
C LYS A 102 -1.33 4.64 2.07
N SER A 103 -1.93 3.62 1.46
CA SER A 103 -1.32 2.95 0.32
C SER A 103 -1.21 3.94 -0.84
N TRP A 104 -0.04 3.98 -1.48
CA TRP A 104 0.22 4.85 -2.62
C TRP A 104 -0.06 4.11 -3.93
N PHE A 105 -0.78 4.76 -4.85
CA PHE A 105 -1.19 4.17 -6.12
C PHE A 105 -0.90 5.10 -7.30
N SER A 106 0.36 5.56 -7.42
CA SER A 106 0.81 6.42 -8.52
C SER A 106 0.09 7.77 -8.63
N ASP A 107 -0.44 8.28 -7.51
CA ASP A 107 -1.02 9.62 -7.45
C ASP A 107 0.10 10.68 -7.41
N PRO A 108 0.20 11.57 -8.42
CA PRO A 108 1.21 12.63 -8.45
C PRO A 108 0.92 13.76 -7.44
N LEU A 109 -0.29 13.81 -6.86
CA LEU A 109 -0.68 14.79 -5.84
C LEU A 109 -0.56 14.22 -4.42
N ASP A 110 -0.09 12.99 -4.25
CA ASP A 110 0.08 12.42 -2.91
C ASP A 110 1.13 13.21 -2.11
N VAL A 111 0.70 13.68 -0.95
CA VAL A 111 1.52 14.39 0.04
C VAL A 111 1.54 13.66 1.38
N SER A 112 1.22 12.36 1.39
CA SER A 112 1.01 11.57 2.62
C SER A 112 2.25 11.55 3.50
N LEU A 113 3.45 11.41 2.91
CA LEU A 113 4.71 11.46 3.64
C LEU A 113 5.06 12.86 4.15
N LEU A 114 4.75 13.92 3.39
CA LEU A 114 4.99 15.31 3.81
C LEU A 114 4.12 15.68 5.01
N ASN A 115 2.88 15.19 5.04
CA ASN A 115 1.97 15.41 6.17
C ASN A 115 2.43 14.75 7.47
N LEU A 116 3.40 13.82 7.43
CA LEU A 116 3.98 13.23 8.63
C LEU A 116 5.05 14.12 9.29
N LEU A 117 5.62 15.08 8.56
CA LEU A 117 6.74 15.90 9.07
C LEU A 117 6.45 16.57 10.43
N PRO A 118 5.27 17.16 10.69
CA PRO A 118 4.99 17.77 11.99
C PRO A 118 4.98 16.75 13.13
N VAL A 119 4.44 15.55 12.89
CA VAL A 119 4.43 14.48 13.91
C VAL A 119 5.84 13.97 14.14
N LEU A 120 6.62 13.75 13.07
CA LEU A 120 8.01 13.29 13.18
C LEU A 120 8.89 14.31 13.93
N ASP A 121 8.69 15.61 13.71
CA ASP A 121 9.40 16.65 14.46
C ASP A 121 9.00 16.67 15.94
N ALA A 122 7.71 16.46 16.25
CA ALA A 122 7.26 16.33 17.63
C ALA A 122 7.89 15.11 18.35
N LEU A 123 7.99 13.96 17.66
CA LEU A 123 8.57 12.75 18.23
C LEU A 123 10.04 12.92 18.64
N ARG A 124 10.79 13.81 17.98
CA ARG A 124 12.21 14.09 18.28
C ARG A 124 12.44 14.51 19.74
N PHE A 125 11.45 15.15 20.36
CA PHE A 125 11.56 15.69 21.72
C PHE A 125 10.83 14.84 22.77
N THR A 126 10.24 13.72 22.36
CA THR A 126 9.47 12.86 23.24
C THR A 126 10.36 11.78 23.85
N HIS A 127 10.15 11.50 25.14
CA HIS A 127 10.83 10.37 25.79
C HIS A 127 10.21 9.03 25.39
N ASP A 128 8.89 9.00 25.18
CA ASP A 128 8.16 7.82 24.70
C ASP A 128 7.27 8.22 23.52
N VAL A 129 7.58 7.69 22.34
CA VAL A 129 6.85 7.96 21.09
C VAL A 129 5.37 7.60 21.22
N ARG A 130 5.03 6.57 22.00
CA ARG A 130 3.65 6.09 22.19
C ARG A 130 2.78 7.13 22.88
N SER A 131 3.37 8.02 23.68
CA SER A 131 2.65 9.12 24.35
C SER A 131 2.02 10.12 23.38
N VAL A 132 2.60 10.23 22.17
CA VAL A 132 2.09 11.05 21.07
C VAL A 132 1.28 10.19 20.10
N LEU A 133 1.79 9.02 19.72
CA LEU A 133 1.15 8.17 18.71
C LEU A 133 -0.19 7.59 19.16
N SER A 134 -0.32 7.18 20.42
CA SER A 134 -1.59 6.69 20.98
C SER A 134 -2.73 7.73 20.95
N ARG A 135 -2.42 9.01 20.76
CA ARG A 135 -3.47 10.05 20.65
C ARG A 135 -4.17 10.03 19.29
N ASN A 136 -3.59 9.36 18.29
CA ASN A 136 -4.13 9.23 16.93
C ASN A 136 -5.02 7.99 16.74
N LEU A 137 -5.53 7.39 17.83
CA LEU A 137 -6.40 6.19 17.83
C LEU A 137 -7.57 6.22 16.84
N HIS A 138 -8.06 7.40 16.44
CA HIS A 138 -9.14 7.52 15.45
C HIS A 138 -8.71 7.08 14.04
N LEU A 139 -7.43 7.22 13.68
CA LEU A 139 -6.92 6.76 12.39
C LEU A 139 -6.82 5.24 12.31
N HIS A 140 -6.65 4.54 13.43
CA HIS A 140 -6.59 3.07 13.47
C HIS A 140 -7.94 2.40 13.21
N ARG A 141 -9.07 3.12 13.35
CA ARG A 141 -10.42 2.58 13.13
C ARG A 141 -10.96 2.81 11.71
N LEU A 142 -10.27 3.60 10.89
CA LEU A 142 -10.78 4.05 9.59
C LEU A 142 -10.28 3.20 8.41
N TRP A 143 -9.50 2.15 8.64
CA TRP A 143 -8.84 1.34 7.59
C TRP A 143 -8.84 -0.15 7.94
#